data_AF-A0A977IBI3-F1
#
_entry.id   AF-A0A977IBI3-F1
#
_cell.length_a   1.000
_cell.length_b   1.000
_cell.length_c   1.000
_cell.angle_alpha   90.00
_cell.angle_beta   90.00
_cell.angle_gamma   90.00
#
_symmetry.space_group_name_H-M   'P 1'
#
loop_
_entity.id
_entity.type
_entity.pdbx_description
1 polymer ?
#
loop_
_entity_poly.entity_id
_entity_poly.type
_entity_poly.pdbx_seq_one_letter_code
_entity_poly.pdbx_strand_id
1 'polypeptide(L)'
;MSSSYWSEKMVVVPSTTSPPVRYDMEKQEAAYRTEFAPMERLLEQKVGALCNDEGISHMEMSPIQRLFLTHYRCPACKLLPLYRLDLSHIKRARCGRCGHLVSFTSAGKYGKMRKKLAMMLWQARCGIDDVP
;
A
#
# COMPACT_ATOMS: atom_id res chain seq x y z
N MET A 1 0.82 -47.96 49.05
CA MET A 1 0.07 -47.08 48.15
C MET A 1 1.08 -46.04 47.64
N SER A 2 1.82 -46.39 46.58
CA SER A 2 1.66 -45.86 45.20
C SER A 2 1.91 -44.34 45.13
N SER A 3 3.13 -43.92 44.77
CA SER A 3 3.64 -43.70 43.39
C SER A 3 2.90 -42.54 42.70
N SER A 4 3.53 -41.41 42.39
CA SER A 4 4.34 -41.17 41.17
C SER A 4 5.11 -39.84 41.39
N TYR A 5 6.43 -39.67 41.29
CA TYR A 5 7.41 -39.80 40.18
C TYR A 5 7.10 -38.98 38.92
N TRP A 6 8.18 -38.55 38.23
CA TRP A 6 8.33 -37.65 37.06
C TRP A 6 8.58 -36.18 37.43
N SER A 7 9.79 -35.75 37.80
CA SER A 7 11.07 -35.64 37.04
C SER A 7 10.99 -34.83 35.74
N GLU A 8 11.65 -33.67 35.79
CA GLU A 8 12.09 -32.82 34.68
C GLU A 8 12.57 -33.63 33.47
N LYS A 9 11.95 -33.36 32.32
CA LYS A 9 12.57 -33.59 31.03
C LYS A 9 12.71 -32.26 30.32
N MET A 10 13.96 -31.80 30.30
CA MET A 10 14.46 -30.83 29.33
C MET A 10 14.06 -31.33 27.94
N VAL A 11 13.14 -30.62 27.29
CA VAL A 11 12.92 -30.81 25.86
C VAL A 11 14.10 -30.15 25.18
N VAL A 12 14.99 -31.00 24.68
CA VAL A 12 16.10 -30.64 23.80
C VAL A 12 15.51 -29.90 22.60
N VAL A 13 15.67 -28.58 22.56
CA VAL A 13 15.29 -27.78 21.39
C VAL A 13 16.29 -28.12 20.29
N PRO A 14 15.88 -28.62 19.11
CA PRO A 14 16.79 -28.88 18.02
C PRO A 14 17.43 -27.56 17.58
N SER A 15 18.74 -27.45 17.77
CA SER A 15 19.56 -26.37 17.25
C SER A 15 19.54 -26.44 15.72
N THR A 16 18.62 -25.71 15.09
CA THR A 16 18.72 -25.39 13.66
C THR A 16 19.45 -24.07 13.54
N THR A 17 20.77 -24.17 13.45
CA THR A 17 21.66 -23.13 12.94
C THR A 17 21.26 -22.77 11.52
N SER A 18 20.29 -21.87 11.39
CA SER A 18 20.09 -21.11 10.16
C SER A 18 21.15 -20.01 10.16
N PRO A 19 21.98 -19.87 9.11
CA PRO A 19 22.88 -18.72 9.02
C PRO A 19 22.04 -17.43 9.03
N PRO A 20 22.55 -16.31 9.58
CA PRO A 20 21.87 -15.05 9.51
C PRO A 20 21.73 -14.69 8.02
N VAL A 21 20.51 -14.71 7.51
CA VAL A 21 20.21 -14.15 6.19
C VAL A 21 20.51 -12.67 6.31
N ARG A 22 21.71 -12.26 5.88
CA ARG A 22 22.03 -10.87 5.59
C ARG A 22 21.10 -10.48 4.45
N TYR A 23 19.94 -9.94 4.78
CA TYR A 23 19.12 -9.24 3.81
C TYR A 23 19.95 -8.02 3.36
N ASP A 24 20.47 -8.07 2.13
CA ASP A 24 21.10 -6.93 1.47
C ASP A 24 20.03 -5.85 1.23
N MET A 25 19.77 -5.07 2.29
CA MET A 25 18.80 -3.97 2.29
C MET A 25 19.07 -3.01 1.14
N GLU A 26 20.34 -2.73 0.83
CA GLU A 26 20.74 -1.84 -0.29
C GLU A 26 20.31 -2.38 -1.65
N LYS A 27 20.37 -3.70 -1.87
CA LYS A 27 19.97 -4.31 -3.15
C LYS A 27 18.45 -4.31 -3.32
N GLN A 28 17.72 -4.48 -2.22
CA GLN A 28 16.26 -4.40 -2.18
C GLN A 28 15.75 -2.96 -2.33
N GLU A 29 16.43 -2.00 -1.73
CA GLU A 29 16.12 -0.56 -1.80
C GLU A 29 16.44 0.02 -3.18
N ALA A 30 17.51 -0.45 -3.84
CA ALA A 30 17.82 -0.12 -5.22
C ALA A 30 16.78 -0.66 -6.22
N ALA A 31 16.33 -1.92 -6.04
CA ALA A 31 15.24 -2.48 -6.84
C ALA A 31 13.93 -1.73 -6.61
N TYR A 32 13.63 -1.36 -5.35
CA TYR A 32 12.48 -0.54 -5.00
C TYR A 32 12.51 0.84 -5.69
N ARG A 33 13.66 1.54 -5.64
CA ARG A 33 13.84 2.83 -6.32
C ARG A 33 13.69 2.75 -7.83
N THR A 34 14.08 1.64 -8.45
CA THR A 34 14.15 1.57 -9.92
C THR A 34 12.78 1.31 -10.55
N GLU A 35 11.95 0.44 -9.96
CA GLU A 35 10.63 0.11 -10.52
C GLU A 35 9.49 1.00 -10.01
N PHE A 36 9.56 1.51 -8.77
CA PHE A 36 8.45 2.26 -8.18
C PHE A 36 8.58 3.79 -8.29
N ALA A 37 9.78 4.32 -8.52
CA ALA A 37 9.98 5.77 -8.65
C ALA A 37 9.12 6.42 -9.75
N PRO A 38 8.88 5.82 -10.94
CA PRO A 38 8.00 6.41 -11.94
C PRO A 38 6.56 6.56 -11.44
N MET A 39 6.04 5.54 -10.74
CA MET A 39 4.66 5.54 -10.23
C MET A 39 4.50 6.43 -8.99
N GLU A 40 5.53 6.53 -8.16
CA GLU A 40 5.57 7.49 -7.04
C GLU A 40 5.59 8.93 -7.56
N ARG A 41 6.43 9.25 -8.54
CA ARG A 41 6.44 10.58 -9.18
C ARG A 41 5.11 10.91 -9.83
N LEU A 42 4.49 9.95 -10.53
CA LEU A 42 3.16 10.14 -11.12
C LEU A 42 2.10 10.40 -10.05
N LEU A 43 2.15 9.67 -8.93
CA LEU A 43 1.27 9.91 -7.78
C LEU A 43 1.44 11.33 -7.25
N GLU A 44 2.68 11.77 -7.01
CA GLU A 44 2.97 13.13 -6.54
C GLU A 44 2.50 14.21 -7.52
N GLN A 45 2.74 14.01 -8.83
CA GLN A 45 2.29 14.92 -9.88
C GLN A 45 0.76 15.05 -9.90
N LYS A 46 0.03 13.93 -9.85
CA LYS A 46 -1.44 13.93 -9.86
C LYS A 46 -2.03 14.45 -8.56
N VAL A 47 -1.36 14.25 -7.42
CA VAL A 47 -1.72 14.90 -6.14
C VAL A 47 -1.59 16.41 -6.25
N GLY A 48 -0.47 16.92 -6.79
CA GLY A 48 -0.25 18.35 -6.98
C GLY A 48 -1.34 18.99 -7.85
N ALA A 49 -1.66 18.38 -8.99
CA ALA A 49 -2.74 18.83 -9.87
C ALA A 49 -4.10 18.83 -9.16
N LEU A 50 -4.44 17.74 -8.47
CA LEU A 50 -5.71 17.63 -7.75
C LEU A 50 -5.82 18.64 -6.60
N CYS A 51 -4.76 18.84 -5.83
CA CYS A 51 -4.75 19.83 -4.74
C CYS A 51 -4.95 21.25 -5.30
N ASN A 52 -4.35 21.57 -6.44
CA ASN A 52 -4.54 22.85 -7.12
C ASN A 52 -5.99 23.04 -7.58
N ASP A 53 -6.59 22.03 -8.23
CA ASP A 53 -8.00 22.06 -8.67
C ASP A 53 -8.97 22.33 -7.51
N GLU A 54 -8.69 21.75 -6.34
CA GLU A 54 -9.54 21.84 -5.14
C GLU A 54 -9.20 23.08 -4.28
N GLY A 55 -8.23 23.90 -4.67
CA GLY A 55 -7.79 25.09 -3.92
C GLY A 55 -7.12 24.76 -2.58
N ILE A 56 -6.49 23.59 -2.46
CA ILE A 56 -5.85 23.09 -1.24
C ILE A 56 -4.33 23.16 -1.38
N SER A 57 -3.65 23.72 -0.39
CA SER A 57 -2.18 23.66 -0.33
C SER A 57 -1.73 22.27 0.12
N HIS A 58 -1.13 21.50 -0.81
CA HIS A 58 -0.56 20.19 -0.49
C HIS A 58 0.55 20.28 0.59
N MET A 59 1.29 21.39 0.61
CA MET A 59 2.36 21.64 1.59
C MET A 59 1.81 21.78 3.01
N GLU A 60 0.61 22.34 3.16
CA GLU A 60 -0.06 22.53 4.45
C GLU A 60 -0.74 21.25 4.96
N MET A 61 -0.90 20.22 4.11
CA MET A 61 -1.44 18.95 4.55
C MET A 61 -0.46 18.25 5.49
N SER A 62 -0.95 17.83 6.65
CA SER A 62 -0.14 17.03 7.57
C SER A 62 0.21 15.66 6.97
N PRO A 63 1.30 15.01 7.41
CA PRO A 63 1.71 13.72 6.84
C PRO A 63 0.60 12.66 6.84
N ILE A 64 -0.21 12.61 7.90
CA ILE A 64 -1.32 11.66 7.99
C ILE A 64 -2.46 11.98 7.00
N GLN A 65 -2.71 13.26 6.73
CA GLN A 65 -3.69 13.67 5.73
C GLN A 65 -3.23 13.29 4.32
N ARG A 66 -1.94 13.47 4.02
CA ARG A 66 -1.35 13.00 2.76
C ARG A 66 -1.50 11.49 2.61
N LEU A 67 -1.23 10.70 3.66
CA LEU A 67 -1.47 9.25 3.65
C LEU A 67 -2.94 8.91 3.37
N PHE A 68 -3.89 9.62 3.99
CA PHE A 68 -5.31 9.41 3.67
C PHE A 68 -5.62 9.72 2.21
N LEU A 69 -5.00 10.73 1.61
CA LEU A 69 -5.24 11.06 0.21
C LEU A 69 -4.58 10.05 -0.75
N THR A 70 -3.37 9.57 -0.43
CA THR A 70 -2.53 8.82 -1.37
C THR A 70 -2.53 7.31 -1.17
N HIS A 71 -3.15 6.80 -0.11
CA HIS A 71 -3.16 5.37 0.22
C HIS A 71 -4.57 4.79 0.42
N TYR A 72 -4.66 3.48 0.21
CA TYR A 72 -5.83 2.65 0.54
C TYR A 72 -5.44 1.54 1.52
N ARG A 73 -6.43 1.01 2.23
CA ARG A 73 -6.26 -0.16 3.11
C ARG A 73 -6.77 -1.43 2.43
N CYS A 74 -5.90 -2.40 2.31
CA CYS A 74 -6.21 -3.78 1.97
C CYS A 74 -6.35 -4.61 3.25
N PRO A 75 -7.34 -5.52 3.36
CA PRO A 75 -7.49 -6.38 4.53
C PRO A 75 -6.26 -7.28 4.78
N ALA A 76 -5.69 -7.83 3.70
CA ALA A 76 -4.48 -8.65 3.73
C ALA A 76 -3.18 -7.81 3.81
N CYS A 77 -2.95 -6.93 2.82
CA CYS A 77 -1.67 -6.22 2.67
C CYS A 77 -1.53 -4.93 3.49
N LYS A 78 -2.55 -4.56 4.28
CA LYS A 78 -2.59 -3.33 5.08
C LYS A 78 -2.54 -2.08 4.19
N LEU A 79 -1.72 -1.10 4.52
CA LEU A 79 -1.69 0.19 3.83
C LEU A 79 -0.86 0.10 2.55
N LEU A 80 -1.42 0.54 1.43
CA LEU A 80 -0.79 0.52 0.12
C LEU A 80 -1.05 1.84 -0.62
N PRO A 81 -0.11 2.30 -1.45
CA PRO A 81 -0.31 3.50 -2.26
C PRO A 81 -1.37 3.27 -3.34
N LEU A 82 -2.11 4.32 -3.69
CA LEU A 82 -3.23 4.25 -4.63
C LEU A 82 -2.85 3.74 -6.03
N TYR A 83 -1.62 3.95 -6.48
CA TYR A 83 -1.20 3.47 -7.80
C TYR A 83 -1.21 1.93 -7.90
N ARG A 84 -1.24 1.20 -6.77
CA ARG A 84 -1.41 -0.26 -6.72
C ARG A 84 -2.86 -0.70 -6.69
N LEU A 85 -3.82 0.21 -6.67
CA LEU A 85 -5.24 -0.14 -6.73
C LEU A 85 -5.59 -0.59 -8.15
N ASP A 86 -6.32 -1.70 -8.26
CA ASP A 86 -6.89 -2.18 -9.51
C ASP A 86 -8.34 -1.72 -9.62
N LEU A 87 -8.60 -0.90 -10.64
CA LEU A 87 -9.90 -0.29 -10.93
C LEU A 87 -10.52 -0.79 -12.23
N SER A 88 -10.06 -1.93 -12.77
CA SER A 88 -10.66 -2.59 -13.94
C SER A 88 -12.18 -2.76 -13.81
N HIS A 89 -12.67 -2.92 -12.57
CA HIS A 89 -14.07 -2.85 -12.24
C HIS A 89 -14.30 -1.82 -11.13
N ILE A 90 -14.70 -0.59 -11.50
CA ILE A 90 -14.88 0.54 -10.57
C ILE A 90 -15.78 0.20 -9.37
N LYS A 91 -16.83 -0.60 -9.57
CA LYS A 91 -17.75 -1.03 -8.49
C LYS A 91 -17.17 -2.11 -7.57
N ARG A 92 -16.06 -2.75 -7.95
CA ARG A 92 -15.43 -3.88 -7.26
C ARG A 92 -13.91 -3.70 -7.28
N ALA A 93 -13.44 -2.57 -6.76
CA ALA A 93 -12.01 -2.27 -6.68
C ALA A 93 -11.24 -3.39 -5.96
N ARG A 94 -10.08 -3.74 -6.51
CA ARG A 94 -9.24 -4.82 -5.98
C ARG A 94 -7.86 -4.29 -5.61
N CYS A 95 -7.23 -4.96 -4.66
CA CYS A 95 -5.83 -4.73 -4.37
C CYS A 95 -4.99 -5.28 -5.52
N GLY A 96 -4.24 -4.44 -6.24
CA GLY A 96 -3.38 -4.89 -7.33
C GLY A 96 -2.16 -5.70 -6.87
N ARG A 97 -1.90 -5.79 -5.55
CA ARG A 97 -0.87 -6.69 -5.00
C ARG A 97 -1.39 -8.11 -4.72
N CYS A 98 -2.62 -8.27 -4.22
CA CYS A 98 -3.12 -9.56 -3.72
C CYS A 98 -4.54 -9.95 -4.17
N GLY A 99 -5.16 -9.17 -5.06
CA GLY A 99 -6.49 -9.45 -5.64
C GLY A 99 -7.70 -9.31 -4.71
N HIS A 100 -7.48 -9.08 -3.40
CA HIS A 100 -8.56 -8.94 -2.43
C HIS A 100 -9.45 -7.74 -2.75
N LEU A 101 -10.75 -7.89 -2.47
CA LEU A 101 -11.71 -6.81 -2.59
C LEU A 101 -11.38 -5.70 -1.59
N VAL A 102 -11.31 -4.46 -2.08
CA VAL A 102 -11.04 -3.27 -1.27
C VAL A 102 -12.31 -2.46 -1.15
N SER A 103 -12.69 -2.12 0.07
CA SER A 103 -13.75 -1.14 0.32
C SER A 103 -13.22 0.25 -0.06
N PHE A 104 -13.56 0.70 -1.27
CA PHE A 104 -13.11 1.98 -1.81
C PHE A 104 -14.28 2.96 -1.89
N THR A 105 -14.52 3.67 -0.78
CA THR A 105 -15.65 4.59 -0.62
C THR A 105 -15.24 6.04 -0.87
N SER A 106 -16.19 6.87 -1.30
CA SER A 106 -16.01 8.32 -1.44
C SER A 106 -16.44 9.11 -0.20
N ALA A 107 -16.63 8.44 0.93
CA ALA A 107 -17.08 9.05 2.18
C ALA A 107 -15.93 9.74 2.93
N GLY A 108 -16.27 10.75 3.74
CA GLY A 108 -15.32 11.52 4.55
C GLY A 108 -14.58 12.62 3.78
N LYS A 109 -13.80 13.42 4.51
CA LYS A 109 -13.14 14.65 4.03
C LYS A 109 -12.34 14.44 2.73
N TYR A 110 -11.53 13.37 2.67
CA TYR A 110 -10.68 13.07 1.53
C TYR A 110 -11.22 11.95 0.62
N GLY A 111 -12.42 11.42 0.89
CA GLY A 111 -12.95 10.27 0.15
C GLY A 111 -13.15 10.57 -1.33
N LYS A 112 -13.77 11.71 -1.65
CA LYS A 112 -13.98 12.17 -3.03
C LYS A 112 -12.66 12.41 -3.76
N MET A 113 -11.76 13.18 -3.15
CA MET A 113 -10.44 13.49 -3.71
C MET A 113 -9.62 12.21 -3.96
N ARG A 114 -9.57 11.29 -2.98
CA ARG A 114 -8.87 10.00 -3.10
C ARG A 114 -9.41 9.18 -4.26
N LYS A 115 -10.73 9.18 -4.46
CA LYS A 115 -11.37 8.47 -5.58
C LYS A 115 -11.00 9.12 -6.92
N LYS A 116 -11.06 10.45 -7.02
CA LYS A 116 -10.62 11.21 -8.22
C LYS A 116 -9.15 10.92 -8.54
N LEU A 117 -8.28 10.97 -7.54
CA LEU A 117 -6.85 10.65 -7.68
C LEU A 117 -6.62 9.22 -8.16
N ALA A 118 -7.31 8.24 -7.58
CA ALA A 118 -7.17 6.84 -8.01
C ALA A 118 -7.60 6.62 -9.45
N MET A 119 -8.66 7.30 -9.91
CA MET A 119 -9.08 7.27 -11.32
C MET A 119 -8.03 7.90 -12.25
N MET A 120 -7.51 9.08 -11.90
CA MET A 120 -6.44 9.75 -12.66
C MET A 120 -5.21 8.86 -12.82
N LEU A 121 -4.84 8.13 -11.76
CA LEU A 121 -3.72 7.18 -11.79
C LEU A 121 -4.01 5.96 -12.66
N TRP A 122 -5.23 5.43 -12.58
CA TRP A 122 -5.62 4.29 -13.40
C TRP A 122 -5.66 4.63 -14.89
N GLN A 123 -6.25 5.77 -15.26
CA GLN A 123 -6.30 6.25 -16.65
C GLN A 123 -4.91 6.44 -17.24
N ALA A 124 -4.00 7.11 -16.50
CA ALA A 124 -2.62 7.30 -16.90
C ALA A 124 -1.86 5.98 -17.09
N ARG A 125 -2.15 4.95 -16.28
CA ARG A 125 -1.56 3.61 -16.45
C ARG A 125 -2.09 2.86 -17.67
N CYS A 126 -3.35 3.07 -18.02
CA CYS A 126 -3.99 2.42 -19.16
C CYS A 126 -3.73 3.14 -20.49
N GLY A 127 -3.05 4.29 -20.50
CA GLY A 127 -2.87 5.11 -21.70
C GLY A 127 -4.18 5.70 -22.22
N ILE A 128 -5.14 5.93 -21.32
CA ILE A 128 -6.40 6.59 -21.65
C ILE A 128 -6.19 8.08 -21.36
N ASP A 129 -5.58 8.77 -22.32
CA ASP A 129 -5.59 10.23 -22.33
C ASP A 129 -7.03 10.70 -22.56
N ASP A 130 -7.50 11.61 -21.71
CA ASP A 130 -8.86 12.17 -21.60
C ASP A 130 -9.69 12.17 -22.89
N VAL A 131 -10.89 11.59 -22.82
CA VAL A 131 -12.05 12.10 -23.57
C VAL A 131 -12.89 12.87 -22.55
N PRO A 132 -13.22 14.15 -22.83
CA PRO A 132 -13.82 15.10 -21.90
C PRO A 132 -15.18 14.68 -21.31
#